data_AF-A0A5B7UGV0-F1
#
_entry.id   AF-A0A5B7UGV0-F1
#
_cell.length_a   1.000
_cell.length_b   1.000
_cell.length_c   1.000
_cell.angle_alpha   90.00
_cell.angle_beta   90.00
_cell.angle_gamma   90.00
#
_symmetry.space_group_name_H-M   'P 1'
#
loop_
_entity.id
_entity.type
_entity.pdbx_description
1 polymer ?
#
loop_
_entity_poly.entity_id
_entity_poly.type
_entity_poly.pdbx_seq_one_letter_code
_entity_poly.pdbx_strand_id
1 'polypeptide(L)' 'MKNFMFDMNLQLIKEINNKENDFFIYNLKSDQVSVTQHRHHKAQLIYAEGGVVHIFVENKHWYLPGRCYMWIPADIPH' A
#
# COMPACT_ATOMS: atom_id res chain seq x y z
N MET A 1 -18.16 -0.57 19.00
CA MET A 1 -17.58 0.36 18.03
C MET A 1 -16.68 -0.47 17.11
N LYS A 2 -17.10 -0.75 15.87
CA LYS A 2 -16.29 -1.57 14.95
C LYS A 2 -15.07 -0.74 14.57
N ASN A 3 -13.90 -1.10 15.11
CA ASN A 3 -12.63 -0.55 14.65
C ASN A 3 -12.52 -0.85 13.16
N PHE A 4 -12.58 0.19 12.33
CA PHE A 4 -12.23 0.13 10.91
C PHE A 4 -10.70 0.00 10.79
N MET A 5 -10.16 -1.08 11.34
CA MET A 5 -8.81 -1.53 11.05
C MET A 5 -8.91 -2.17 9.66
N PHE A 6 -8.60 -1.40 8.63
CA PHE A 6 -8.50 -1.93 7.27
C PHE A 6 -7.24 -2.79 7.24
N ASP A 7 -7.32 -4.01 7.76
CA ASP A 7 -6.40 -5.06 7.37
C ASP A 7 -6.51 -5.17 5.86
N MET A 8 -5.40 -4.98 5.14
CA MET A 8 -5.34 -5.31 3.74
C MET A 8 -5.52 -6.84 3.63
N ASN A 9 -6.78 -7.26 3.51
CA ASN A 9 -7.17 -8.65 3.50
C ASN A 9 -6.53 -9.34 2.28
N LEU A 10 -6.20 -10.63 2.39
CA LEU A 10 -5.73 -11.49 1.28
C LEU A 10 -6.56 -11.31 0.00
N GLN A 11 -7.82 -10.94 0.13
CA GLN A 11 -8.70 -10.60 -0.98
C GLN A 11 -8.18 -9.43 -1.83
N LEU A 12 -7.66 -8.36 -1.24
CA LEU A 12 -7.14 -7.21 -2.00
C LEU A 12 -5.89 -7.58 -2.79
N ILE A 13 -4.99 -8.37 -2.20
CA ILE A 13 -3.79 -8.87 -2.88
C ILE A 13 -4.16 -9.77 -4.07
N LYS A 14 -5.24 -10.55 -3.95
CA LYS A 14 -5.76 -11.34 -5.08
C LYS A 14 -6.25 -10.43 -6.21
N GLU A 15 -7.02 -9.38 -5.90
CA GLU A 15 -7.50 -8.42 -6.90
C GLU A 15 -6.32 -7.70 -7.60
N ILE A 16 -5.31 -7.28 -6.82
CA ILE A 16 -4.09 -6.66 -7.35
C ILE A 16 -3.36 -7.63 -8.29
N ASN A 17 -3.24 -8.91 -7.92
CA ASN A 17 -2.55 -9.93 -8.72
C ASN A 17 -3.38 -10.46 -9.89
N ASN A 18 -4.65 -10.09 -10.02
CA ASN A 18 -5.47 -10.52 -11.14
C ASN A 18 -4.85 -10.03 -12.47
N LYS A 19 -4.53 -10.97 -13.36
CA LYS A 19 -3.89 -10.70 -14.65
C LYS A 19 -4.80 -9.99 -15.64
N GLU A 20 -6.11 -10.02 -15.43
CA GLU A 20 -7.08 -9.31 -16.27
C GLU A 20 -7.11 -7.81 -16.00
N ASN A 21 -6.61 -7.37 -14.83
CA ASN A 21 -6.55 -5.96 -14.46
C ASN A 21 -5.17 -5.40 -14.83
N ASP A 22 -5.08 -4.35 -15.64
CA ASP A 22 -3.78 -3.70 -15.90
C ASP A 22 -3.30 -2.87 -14.70
N PHE A 23 -4.23 -2.18 -14.03
CA PHE A 23 -3.98 -1.32 -12.89
C PHE A 23 -5.05 -1.47 -11.82
N PHE A 24 -4.67 -1.22 -10.56
CA PHE A 24 -5.57 -1.17 -9.42
C PHE A 24 -5.35 0.17 -8.70
N ILE A 25 -6.42 0.94 -8.50
CA ILE A 25 -6.35 2.24 -7.85
C ILE A 25 -7.18 2.19 -6.56
N TYR A 26 -6.56 2.63 -5.48
CA TYR A 26 -7.20 2.72 -4.18
C TYR A 26 -6.80 4.04 -3.51
N ASN A 27 -7.78 4.73 -2.95
CA ASN A 27 -7.57 5.93 -2.15
C ASN A 27 -8.06 5.64 -0.73
N LEU A 28 -7.21 5.96 0.25
CA LEU A 28 -7.49 5.78 1.66
C LEU A 28 -7.18 7.06 2.43
N LYS A 29 -8.21 7.57 3.09
CA LYS A 29 -8.09 8.63 4.09
C LYS A 29 -8.30 8.01 5.47
N SER A 30 -7.23 7.89 6.25
CA SER A 30 -7.31 7.44 7.63
C SER A 30 -6.08 7.89 8.40
N ASP A 31 -6.28 8.25 9.67
CA ASP A 31 -5.22 8.66 10.59
C ASP A 31 -4.49 7.44 11.19
N GLN A 32 -5.04 6.24 10.98
CA GLN A 32 -4.48 4.96 11.45
C GLN A 32 -4.70 3.92 10.35
N VAL A 33 -3.70 3.76 9.50
CA VAL A 33 -3.64 2.68 8.50
C VAL A 33 -2.47 1.80 8.87
N SER A 34 -2.77 0.54 9.16
CA SER A 34 -1.77 -0.50 9.27
C SER A 34 -2.04 -1.51 8.18
N VAL A 35 -1.12 -1.60 7.24
CA VAL A 35 -1.09 -2.64 6.23
C VAL A 35 -0.15 -3.73 6.73
N THR A 36 -0.60 -4.98 6.71
CA THR A 36 0.27 -6.12 7.00
C THR A 36 1.29 -6.30 5.87
N GLN A 37 2.50 -6.73 6.22
CA GLN A 37 3.55 -6.98 5.25
C GLN A 37 3.09 -8.03 4.22
N HIS A 38 3.19 -7.69 2.95
CA HIS A 38 2.70 -8.48 1.83
C HIS A 38 3.61 -8.32 0.60
N ARG A 39 3.26 -9.04 -0.47
CA ARG A 39 3.96 -9.02 -1.75
C ARG A 39 2.97 -9.29 -2.89
N HIS A 40 3.15 -8.61 -4.01
CA HIS A 40 2.36 -8.82 -5.23
C HIS A 40 3.22 -8.65 -6.49
N HIS A 41 2.73 -9.18 -7.62
CA HIS A 41 3.48 -9.28 -8.89
C HIS A 41 3.42 -8.02 -9.75
N LYS A 42 2.64 -7.03 -9.34
CA LYS A 42 2.63 -5.70 -9.97
C LYS A 42 3.48 -4.75 -9.13
N ALA A 43 4.07 -3.75 -9.77
CA ALA A 43 4.70 -2.66 -9.03
C ALA A 43 3.64 -1.73 -8.43
N GLN A 44 3.99 -1.04 -7.34
CA GLN A 44 3.10 -0.14 -6.64
C GLN A 44 3.63 1.30 -6.65
N LEU A 45 2.76 2.24 -7.02
CA LEU A 45 3.00 3.67 -6.89
C LEU A 45 2.12 4.22 -5.76
N ILE A 46 2.76 4.76 -4.72
CA ILE A 46 2.07 5.40 -3.60
C ILE A 46 2.20 6.90 -3.76
N TYR A 47 1.08 7.61 -3.69
CA TYR A 47 1.03 9.07 -3.61
C TYR A 47 0.48 9.49 -2.25
N ALA A 48 1.25 10.28 -1.50
CA ALA A 48 0.78 10.87 -0.26
C ALA A 48 0.09 12.20 -0.55
N GLU A 49 -1.25 12.27 -0.49
CA GLU A 49 -1.98 13.52 -0.73
C GLU A 49 -1.62 14.60 0.31
N GLY A 50 -1.42 14.20 1.57
CA GLY A 50 -1.00 15.05 2.68
C GLY A 50 -0.48 14.24 3.87
N GLY A 51 0.05 14.92 4.88
CA GLY A 51 0.62 14.26 6.07
C GLY A 51 1.97 13.57 5.79
N VAL A 52 2.19 12.42 6.44
CA VAL A 52 3.34 11.54 6.21
C VAL A 52 2.86 10.09 6.18
N VAL A 53 3.30 9.34 5.17
CA VAL A 53 3.03 7.90 5.08
C VAL A 53 4.26 7.15 5.56
N HIS A 54 4.06 6.24 6.51
CA HIS A 54 5.08 5.32 6.98
C HIS A 54 5.05 4.07 6.12
N ILE A 55 6.16 3.74 5.47
CA ILE A 55 6.24 2.62 4.54
C ILE A 55 7.36 1.70 4.99
N PHE A 56 7.01 0.46 5.28
CA PHE A 56 7.98 -0.59 5.59
C PHE A 56 8.23 -1.37 4.30
N VAL A 57 9.47 -1.39 3.82
CA VAL A 57 9.85 -2.15 2.63
C VAL A 57 11.06 -2.99 2.98
N GLU A 58 10.96 -4.30 2.78
CA GLU A 58 11.92 -5.28 3.27
C GLU A 58 12.15 -5.14 4.79
N ASN A 59 13.27 -4.51 5.19
CA ASN A 59 13.66 -4.26 6.57
C ASN A 59 13.93 -2.77 6.83
N LYS A 60 13.44 -1.89 5.96
CA LYS A 60 13.63 -0.44 6.05
C LYS A 60 12.31 0.25 6.32
N HIS A 61 12.38 1.29 7.13
CA HIS A 61 11.26 2.18 7.41
C HIS A 61 11.49 3.52 6.71
N TRP A 62 10.61 3.83 5.77
CA TRP A 62 10.64 5.06 4.99
C TRP A 62 9.52 5.99 5.42
N TYR A 63 9.81 7.28 5.37
CA TYR A 63 8.84 8.35 5.58
C TYR A 63 8.59 9.01 4.22
N LEU A 64 7.38 8.89 3.70
CA LEU A 64 6.95 9.55 2.48
C LEU A 64 6.19 10.84 2.84
N PRO A 65 6.78 12.03 2.63
CA PRO A 65 6.10 13.28 2.92
C PRO A 65 4.89 13.50 2.00
N GLY A 66 3.94 14.31 2.47
CA GLY A 66 2.83 14.77 1.64
C GLY A 66 3.33 15.45 0.35
N ARG A 67 2.58 15.22 -0.73
CA ARG A 67 2.88 15.65 -2.10
C ARG A 67 4.13 15.01 -2.71
N CYS A 68 4.54 13.85 -2.20
CA CYS A 68 5.58 13.03 -2.80
C CYS A 68 5.03 11.67 -3.25
N TYR A 69 5.81 11.02 -4.11
CA TYR A 69 5.52 9.68 -4.62
C TYR A 69 6.61 8.69 -4.19
N MET A 70 6.22 7.44 -3.96
CA MET A 70 7.14 6.31 -3.83
C MET A 70 6.79 5.23 -4.84
N TRP A 71 7.80 4.75 -5.55
CA TRP A 71 7.71 3.56 -6.40
C TRP A 71 8.29 2.35 -5.68
N ILE A 72 7.48 1.31 -5.53
CA ILE A 72 7.89 0.01 -5.01
C ILE A 72 7.88 -0.99 -6.18
N PRO A 73 9.02 -1.57 -6.56
CA PRO A 73 9.07 -2.57 -7.62
C PRO A 73 8.19 -3.78 -7.31
N ALA A 74 7.77 -4.49 -8.36
CA ALA A 74 7.07 -5.76 -8.22
C ALA A 74 7.89 -6.75 -7.38
N ASP A 75 7.20 -7.66 -6.71
CA ASP A 75 7.79 -8.78 -5.97
C ASP A 75 8.69 -8.40 -4.77
N ILE A 76 8.69 -7.14 -4.35
CA ILE A 76 9.34 -6.68 -3.12
C ILE A 76 8.36 -6.76 -1.94
N PRO A 77 8.72 -7.38 -0.81
CA PRO A 77 7.89 -7.35 0.40
C PRO A 77 7.77 -5.93 0.96
N HIS A 78 6.54 -5.48 1.23
CA HIS A 78 6.23 -4.15 1.77
C HIS A 78 4.90 -4.12 2.51
#